data_AF-I2C1U7-F1
#
_entry.id   AF-I2C1U7-F1
#
_cell.length_a   1.000
_cell.length_b   1.000
_cell.length_c   1.000
_cell.angle_alpha   90.00
_cell.angle_beta   90.00
_cell.angle_gamma   90.00
#
_symmetry.space_group_name_H-M   'P 1'
#
loop_
_entity.id
_entity.type
_entity.pdbx_description
1 polymer ?
#
loop_
_entity_poly.entity_id
_entity_poly.type
_entity_poly.pdbx_seq_one_letter_code
_entity_poly.pdbx_strand_id
1 'polypeptide(L)' 'MLIGFVFWYRGLAQGGIAAVGQLQLLQPFFGLLLAAMILHEKAGWELAAVNVGVIACVAAARRFANQSEKAEQ' A
#
# COMPACT_ATOMS: atom_id res chain seq x y z
N MET A 1 10.36 -15.08 -11.68
CA MET A 1 10.76 -13.74 -11.20
C MET A 1 11.66 -13.01 -12.21
N LEU A 2 11.15 -12.76 -13.42
CA LEU A 2 11.89 -12.05 -14.48
C LEU A 2 11.02 -10.98 -15.15
N ILE A 3 9.77 -11.31 -15.46
CA ILE A 3 8.80 -10.38 -16.05
C ILE A 3 8.48 -9.20 -15.11
N GLY A 4 8.31 -9.48 -13.81
CA GLY A 4 8.01 -8.44 -12.82
C GLY A 4 9.09 -7.36 -12.73
N PHE A 5 10.36 -7.75 -12.82
CA PHE A 5 11.49 -6.81 -12.80
C PHE A 5 11.56 -5.94 -14.06
N VAL A 6 11.25 -6.51 -15.24
CA VAL A 6 11.19 -5.73 -16.49
C VAL A 6 10.08 -4.68 -16.43
N PHE A 7 8.89 -5.06 -15.95
CA PHE A 7 7.80 -4.14 -15.74
C PHE A 7 8.15 -3.07 -14.69
N TRP A 8 8.79 -3.46 -13.59
CA TRP A 8 9.23 -2.57 -12.52
C TRP A 8 10.19 -1.50 -13.03
N TYR A 9 11.22 -1.89 -13.80
CA TYR A 9 12.19 -0.96 -14.38
C TYR A 9 11.53 0.01 -15.38
N ARG A 10 10.61 -0.48 -16.22
CA ARG A 10 9.87 0.40 -17.14
C ARG A 10 8.92 1.35 -16.40
N GLY A 11 8.25 0.87 -15.35
CA GLY A 11 7.39 1.69 -14.51
C GLY A 11 8.17 2.78 -13.76
N LEU A 12 9.34 2.44 -13.22
CA LEU A 12 10.26 3.42 -12.60
C LEU A 12 10.77 4.43 -13.63
N ALA A 13 11.09 4.01 -14.86
CA ALA A 13 11.55 4.90 -15.92
C ALA A 13 10.45 5.85 -16.43
N GLN A 14 9.19 5.43 -16.41
CA GLN A 14 8.05 6.23 -16.89
C GLN A 14 7.42 7.12 -15.81
N GLY A 15 7.31 6.64 -14.57
CA GLY A 15 6.63 7.33 -13.47
C GLY A 15 7.56 7.94 -12.42
N GLY A 16 8.85 7.61 -12.44
CA GLY A 16 9.80 8.03 -11.40
C GLY A 16 9.63 7.27 -10.09
N ILE A 17 10.71 7.22 -9.30
CA ILE A 17 10.77 6.45 -8.05
C ILE A 17 9.73 6.92 -7.04
N ALA A 18 9.48 8.24 -6.95
CA ALA A 18 8.52 8.81 -6.01
C ALA A 18 7.07 8.38 -6.28
N ALA A 19 6.62 8.39 -7.54
CA ALA A 19 5.26 7.99 -7.89
C ALA A 19 5.06 6.47 -7.76
N VAL A 20 6.06 5.68 -8.15
CA VAL A 20 6.02 4.21 -7.99
C VAL A 20 6.04 3.82 -6.51
N GLY A 21 6.77 4.54 -5.66
CA GLY A 21 6.75 4.36 -4.21
C GLY A 21 5.38 4.66 -3.59
N GLN A 22 4.68 5.69 -4.07
CA GLN A 22 3.30 5.97 -3.65
C GLN A 22 2.33 4.88 -4.10
N LEU A 23 2.46 4.35 -5.33
CA LEU A 23 1.66 3.21 -5.80
C LEU A 23 1.90 1.94 -4.97
N GLN A 24 3.13 1.76 -4.48
CA GLN A 24 3.48 0.62 -3.63
C GLN A 24 2.78 0.64 -2.27
N LEU A 25 2.37 1.81 -1.76
CA LEU A 25 1.52 1.89 -0.56
C LEU A 25 0.15 1.25 -0.78
N LEU A 26 -0.30 1.12 -2.04
CA LEU A 26 -1.55 0.47 -2.41
C LEU A 26 -1.42 -1.06 -2.53
N GLN A 27 -0.20 -1.56 -2.74
CA GLN A 27 0.08 -2.99 -2.94
C GLN A 27 -0.32 -3.88 -1.74
N PRO A 28 -0.08 -3.51 -0.46
CA PRO A 28 -0.55 -4.27 0.69
C PRO A 28 -2.05 -4.45 0.72
N PHE A 29 -2.81 -3.41 0.34
CA PHE A 29 -4.28 -3.45 0.32
C PHE A 29 -4.80 -4.39 -0.74
N PHE A 30 -4.27 -4.30 -1.97
CA PHE A 30 -4.64 -5.24 -3.02
C PHE A 30 -4.19 -6.67 -2.71
N GLY A 31 -3.03 -6.86 -2.08
CA GLY A 31 -2.58 -8.17 -1.62
C GLY A 31 -3.54 -8.80 -0.61
N LEU A 32 -3.98 -8.02 0.39
CA LEU A 32 -4.97 -8.46 1.38
C LEU A 32 -6.35 -8.70 0.77
N LEU A 33 -6.81 -7.83 -0.13
CA LEU A 33 -8.08 -7.99 -0.83
C LEU A 33 -8.09 -9.25 -1.69
N LEU A 34 -7.01 -9.49 -2.43
CA LEU A 34 -6.87 -10.67 -3.29
C LEU A 34 -6.75 -11.94 -2.44
N ALA A 35 -6.01 -11.89 -1.33
CA ALA A 35 -5.93 -13.00 -0.38
C ALA A 35 -7.30 -13.30 0.23
N ALA A 36 -8.09 -12.28 0.59
CA ALA A 36 -9.45 -12.46 1.09
C ALA A 36 -10.40 -13.05 0.03
N MET A 37 -10.30 -12.61 -1.23
CA MET A 37 -11.08 -13.19 -2.33
C MET A 37 -10.70 -14.64 -2.64
N ILE A 38 -9.41 -14.98 -2.64
CA ILE A 38 -8.95 -16.33 -3.01
C ILE A 38 -9.17 -17.31 -1.86
N LEU A 39 -8.89 -16.90 -0.62
CA LEU A 39 -8.91 -17.80 0.53
C LEU A 39 -10.34 -18.06 1.03
N HIS A 40 -11.30 -17.17 0.74
CA HIS A 40 -12.76 -17.30 0.96
C HIS A 40 -13.22 -17.70 2.38
N GLU A 41 -12.28 -17.90 3.30
CA GLU A 41 -12.49 -18.02 4.74
C GLU A 41 -13.05 -16.70 5.26
N LYS A 42 -14.08 -16.79 6.12
CA LYS A 42 -14.60 -15.62 6.82
C LYS A 42 -13.45 -15.06 7.64
N ALA A 43 -12.86 -13.97 7.16
CA ALA A 43 -11.96 -13.13 7.92
C ALA A 43 -12.59 -12.91 9.29
N GLY A 44 -12.09 -13.62 10.30
CA GLY A 44 -12.63 -13.55 11.64
C GLY A 44 -12.61 -12.09 12.12
N TRP A 45 -13.41 -11.78 13.13
CA TRP A 45 -13.48 -10.42 13.69
C TRP A 45 -12.09 -9.87 14.08
N GLU A 46 -11.15 -10.76 14.44
CA GLU A 46 -9.74 -10.48 14.68
C GLU A 46 -9.01 -9.92 13.44
N LEU A 47 -9.16 -10.56 12.28
CA LEU A 47 -8.51 -10.11 11.04
C LEU A 47 -9.10 -8.75 10.60
N ALA A 48 -10.41 -8.55 10.78
CA ALA A 48 -11.05 -7.27 10.53
C ALA A 48 -10.51 -6.16 11.47
N ALA A 49 -10.38 -6.45 12.77
CA ALA A 49 -9.83 -5.51 13.76
C ALA A 49 -8.36 -5.15 13.45
N VAL A 50 -7.54 -6.13 13.09
CA VAL A 50 -6.15 -5.91 12.68
C VAL A 50 -6.09 -5.07 11.39
N ASN A 51 -6.94 -5.35 10.40
CA ASN A 51 -6.95 -4.60 9.14
C ASN A 51 -7.37 -3.14 9.35
N VAL A 52 -8.35 -2.87 10.22
CA VAL A 52 -8.71 -1.51 10.65
C VAL A 52 -7.55 -0.83 11.39
N GLY A 53 -6.85 -1.55 12.27
CA GLY A 53 -5.66 -1.06 12.95
C GLY A 53 -4.53 -0.69 11.99
N VAL A 54 -4.29 -1.51 10.96
CA VAL A 54 -3.31 -1.24 9.90
C VAL A 54 -3.74 -0.02 9.07
N ILE A 55 -5.01 0.08 8.68
CA ILE A 55 -5.54 1.27 7.97
C ILE A 55 -5.32 2.53 8.81
N ALA A 56 -5.60 2.49 10.11
CA ALA A 56 -5.41 3.62 11.02
C ALA A 56 -3.91 3.99 11.15
N CYS A 57 -3.03 3.00 11.26
CA CYS A 57 -1.58 3.21 11.31
C CYS A 57 -1.04 3.81 10.00
N VAL A 58 -1.48 3.30 8.86
CA VAL A 58 -1.12 3.83 7.53
C VAL A 58 -1.69 5.24 7.35
N ALA A 59 -2.92 5.51 7.78
CA ALA A 59 -3.51 6.85 7.73
C ALA A 59 -2.73 7.83 8.62
N ALA A 60 -2.32 7.42 9.82
CA ALA A 60 -1.45 8.23 10.68
C ALA A 60 -0.09 8.48 10.00
N ALA A 61 0.58 7.43 9.49
CA ALA A 61 1.87 7.56 8.82
C ALA A 61 1.79 8.47 7.58
N ARG A 62 0.73 8.35 6.76
CA ARG A 62 0.48 9.24 5.62
C ARG A 62 0.16 10.67 6.07
N ARG A 63 -0.58 10.84 7.16
CA ARG A 63 -0.84 12.17 7.75
C ARG A 63 0.45 12.81 8.24
N PHE A 64 1.35 12.07 8.88
CA PHE A 64 2.66 12.59 9.29
C PHE A 64 3.58 12.87 8.10
N ALA A 65 3.55 12.04 7.06
CA ALA A 65 4.26 12.30 5.82
C ALA A 65 3.75 13.58 5.11
N ASN A 66 2.44 13.80 5.06
CA ASN A 66 1.84 15.03 4.51
C ASN A 66 1.92 16.25 5.45
N GLN A 67 2.16 16.07 6.75
CA GLN A 67 2.34 17.17 7.71
C GLN A 67 3.70 17.86 7.54
N SER A 68 4.70 17.19 6.93
CA SER A 68 5.98 17.82 6.59
C SER A 68 5.84 18.93 5.54
N GLU A 69 4.83 18.86 4.67
CA GLU A 69 4.59 19.87 3.63
C GLU A 69 3.85 21.12 4.17
N LYS A 70 3.15 20.99 5.31
CA LYS A 70 2.43 22.09 5.97
C LYS A 70 3.24 22.88 6.99
N ALA A 71 4.41 22.40 7.38
CA ALA A 71 5.27 23.08 8.37
C ALA A 71 6.21 24.12 7.74
N GLU A 72 6.31 24.18 6.41
CA GLU A 72 7.09 25.19 5.67
C GLU A 72 6.24 26.30 5.04
N GLN A 73 4.92 26.34 5.30
CA GLN A 73 4.04 27.46 4.91
C GLN A 73 3.73 28.37 6.09
#